data_AF-A0A2D9RBL3-F1
#
_entry.id   AF-A0A2D9RBL3-F1
#
_cell.length_a   1.000
_cell.length_b   1.000
_cell.length_c   1.000
_cell.angle_alpha   90.00
_cell.angle_beta   90.00
_cell.angle_gamma   90.00
#
_symmetry.space_group_name_H-M   'P 1'
#
loop_
_entity.id
_entity.type
_entity.pdbx_description
1 polymer ?
#
loop_
_entity_poly.entity_id
_entity_poly.type
_entity_poly.pdbx_seq_one_letter_code
_entity_poly.pdbx_strand_id
1 'polypeptide(L)'
;MNVPRYLPFLDGPALVAPRMKPINEADWLPPHKGEAEWLQEKRSLLTHQADQVFAIHDWAEDAATSAAGQVTKHLNQFRPDLPELEAGLSLKDVSQYVSDDLCVMVNRDGLYCLGAAILCAPTFWALVDKAGKPLGGLHEEVPGGDPELASRISRIFSNLPQNAILERFNWTVQLGPERFTPSSGPMKARLREMEPEAAARELYLRVERQTIRKLDDGSSVLFTIRILIDPLPPLLERADHRTAFEESWNRTAADLASYKGWPHYEAAVRCLMAAG
;
A
#
# COMPACT_ATOMS: atom_id res chain seq x y z
N MET A 1 -21.78 -11.25 4.88
CA MET A 1 -20.59 -10.39 5.01
C MET A 1 -19.62 -10.75 3.89
N ASN A 2 -18.96 -9.76 3.26
CA ASN A 2 -17.92 -10.04 2.27
C ASN A 2 -16.76 -10.77 2.98
N VAL A 3 -16.27 -11.85 2.39
CA VAL A 3 -15.04 -12.50 2.85
C VAL A 3 -13.87 -11.65 2.34
N PRO A 4 -13.02 -11.08 3.22
CA PRO A 4 -11.84 -10.35 2.75
C PRO A 4 -10.95 -11.25 1.91
N ARG A 5 -10.41 -10.67 0.84
CA ARG A 5 -9.59 -11.42 -0.11
C ARG A 5 -8.21 -11.77 0.45
N TYR A 6 -7.67 -10.95 1.35
CA TYR A 6 -6.30 -11.08 1.85
C TYR A 6 -6.27 -10.92 3.37
N LEU A 7 -5.76 -11.92 4.08
CA LEU A 7 -5.60 -11.95 5.52
C LEU A 7 -4.14 -12.27 5.87
N PRO A 8 -3.20 -11.34 5.65
CA PRO A 8 -1.77 -11.61 5.78
C PRO A 8 -1.32 -11.98 7.21
N PHE A 9 -2.14 -11.72 8.23
CA PHE A 9 -1.90 -12.23 9.59
C PHE A 9 -2.01 -13.76 9.69
N LEU A 10 -2.59 -14.44 8.69
CA LEU A 10 -2.59 -15.91 8.61
C LEU A 10 -1.21 -16.48 8.21
N ASP A 11 -0.34 -15.66 7.61
CA ASP A 11 1.00 -16.07 7.17
C ASP A 11 2.07 -15.91 8.28
N GLY A 12 1.63 -15.52 9.49
CA GLY A 12 2.48 -15.30 10.66
C GLY A 12 2.77 -13.82 10.96
N PRO A 13 3.75 -13.53 11.84
CA PRO A 13 4.01 -12.18 12.34
C PRO A 13 4.37 -11.22 11.21
N ALA A 14 4.12 -9.93 11.43
CA ALA A 14 4.53 -8.92 10.47
C ALA A 14 6.07 -8.89 10.37
N LEU A 15 6.58 -8.63 9.16
CA LEU A 15 8.01 -8.62 8.87
C LEU A 15 8.39 -7.40 8.02
N VAL A 16 9.60 -6.90 8.24
CA VAL A 16 10.21 -5.86 7.39
C VAL A 16 10.68 -6.44 6.05
N ALA A 17 11.08 -7.71 6.03
CA ALA A 17 11.70 -8.33 4.87
C ALA A 17 10.76 -8.35 3.64
N PRO A 18 11.26 -8.00 2.43
CA PRO A 18 10.46 -8.00 1.20
C PRO A 18 10.25 -9.44 0.70
N ARG A 19 9.30 -10.16 1.30
CA ARG A 19 8.87 -11.51 0.87
C ARG A 19 7.98 -11.41 -0.35
N MET A 20 8.61 -11.15 -1.48
CA MET A 20 7.96 -11.00 -2.78
C MET A 20 7.73 -12.37 -3.45
N LYS A 21 6.57 -12.58 -4.06
CA LYS A 21 6.22 -13.78 -4.85
C LYS A 21 5.82 -13.38 -6.27
N PRO A 22 6.18 -14.13 -7.31
CA PRO A 22 5.73 -13.83 -8.67
C PRO A 22 4.21 -14.05 -8.79
N ILE A 23 3.56 -13.21 -9.60
CA ILE A 23 2.15 -13.35 -9.99
C ILE A 23 2.01 -13.33 -11.51
N ASN A 24 0.86 -13.77 -12.03
CA ASN A 24 0.59 -13.69 -13.47
C ASN A 24 0.26 -12.25 -13.88
N GLU A 25 0.44 -11.92 -15.17
CA GLU A 25 0.10 -10.61 -15.72
C GLU A 25 -1.37 -10.25 -15.44
N ALA A 26 -2.31 -11.18 -15.64
CA ALA A 26 -3.74 -10.97 -15.40
C ALA A 26 -4.10 -10.63 -13.93
N ASP A 27 -3.22 -10.94 -12.99
CA ASP A 27 -3.42 -10.70 -11.57
C ASP A 27 -2.84 -9.34 -11.11
N TRP A 28 -2.25 -8.53 -11.99
CA TRP A 28 -1.54 -7.31 -11.58
C TRP A 28 -2.47 -6.22 -11.03
N LEU A 29 -3.43 -5.74 -11.81
CA LEU A 29 -4.38 -4.68 -11.40
C LEU A 29 -5.82 -5.18 -11.55
N PRO A 30 -6.21 -6.25 -10.83
CA PRO A 30 -7.50 -6.90 -11.02
C PRO A 30 -8.64 -5.97 -10.57
N PRO A 31 -9.87 -6.15 -11.06
CA PRO A 31 -11.02 -5.44 -10.52
C PRO A 31 -11.20 -5.78 -9.03
N HIS A 32 -11.83 -4.88 -8.29
CA HIS A 32 -12.20 -5.14 -6.91
C HIS A 32 -13.61 -4.64 -6.58
N LYS A 33 -14.27 -5.37 -5.68
CA LYS A 33 -15.57 -5.00 -5.15
C LYS A 33 -15.43 -3.73 -4.30
N GLY A 34 -16.22 -2.71 -4.62
CA GLY A 34 -16.12 -1.39 -4.01
C GLY A 34 -15.17 -0.44 -4.74
N GLU A 35 -14.49 -0.88 -5.80
CA GLU A 35 -13.55 -0.04 -6.56
C GLU A 35 -14.20 1.26 -7.06
N ALA A 36 -15.48 1.25 -7.46
CA ALA A 36 -16.18 2.44 -7.92
C ALA A 36 -16.22 3.57 -6.87
N GLU A 37 -16.50 3.23 -5.60
CA GLU A 37 -16.50 4.18 -4.49
C GLU A 37 -15.09 4.73 -4.25
N TRP A 38 -14.08 3.86 -4.30
CA TRP A 38 -12.70 4.25 -4.05
C TRP A 38 -12.14 5.12 -5.17
N LEU A 39 -12.49 4.82 -6.42
CA LEU A 39 -12.14 5.66 -7.56
C LEU A 39 -12.81 7.04 -7.46
N GLN A 40 -14.02 7.14 -6.90
CA GLN A 40 -14.65 8.43 -6.65
C GLN A 40 -13.87 9.24 -5.60
N GLU A 41 -13.47 8.63 -4.49
CA GLU A 41 -12.61 9.27 -3.48
C GLU A 41 -11.26 9.71 -4.08
N LYS A 42 -10.61 8.82 -4.83
CA LYS A 42 -9.34 9.10 -5.53
C LYS A 42 -9.45 10.28 -6.47
N ARG A 43 -10.50 10.33 -7.31
CA ARG A 43 -10.75 11.45 -8.23
C ARG A 43 -10.98 12.76 -7.47
N SER A 44 -11.71 12.70 -6.35
CA SER A 44 -11.91 13.87 -5.48
C SER A 44 -10.58 14.40 -4.93
N LEU A 45 -9.70 13.52 -4.43
CA LEU A 45 -8.36 13.90 -3.96
C LEU A 45 -7.51 14.50 -5.08
N LEU A 46 -7.49 13.88 -6.25
CA LEU A 46 -6.75 14.37 -7.43
C LEU A 46 -7.26 15.73 -7.96
N THR A 47 -8.49 16.10 -7.62
CA THR A 47 -9.12 17.36 -8.01
C THR A 47 -8.89 18.44 -6.96
N HIS A 48 -9.10 18.12 -5.68
CA HIS A 48 -9.16 19.11 -4.60
C HIS A 48 -7.90 19.18 -3.72
N GLN A 49 -7.03 18.16 -3.79
CA GLN A 49 -5.83 18.01 -2.94
C GLN A 49 -4.64 17.47 -3.76
N ALA A 50 -4.56 17.87 -5.03
CA ALA A 50 -3.57 17.33 -5.98
C ALA A 50 -2.12 17.51 -5.50
N ASP A 51 -1.83 18.61 -4.82
CA ASP A 51 -0.54 18.92 -4.21
C ASP A 51 -0.11 17.93 -3.12
N GLN A 52 -1.06 17.24 -2.48
CA GLN A 52 -0.79 16.23 -1.46
C GLN A 52 -0.68 14.82 -2.02
N VAL A 53 -1.31 14.54 -3.17
CA VAL A 53 -1.49 13.17 -3.68
C VAL A 53 -0.84 12.92 -5.04
N PHE A 54 -0.34 13.95 -5.71
CA PHE A 54 0.33 13.84 -6.99
C PHE A 54 1.63 14.64 -6.99
N ALA A 55 2.71 13.98 -7.38
CA ALA A 55 4.00 14.61 -7.61
C ALA A 55 4.67 13.98 -8.82
N ILE A 56 5.37 14.79 -9.60
CA ILE A 56 6.24 14.35 -10.69
C ILE A 56 7.43 15.31 -10.75
N HIS A 57 8.62 14.77 -10.92
CA HIS A 57 9.82 15.54 -11.18
C HIS A 57 10.18 15.48 -12.67
N ASP A 58 10.78 16.56 -13.20
CA ASP A 58 11.17 16.69 -14.61
C ASP A 58 12.02 15.50 -15.10
N TRP A 59 12.94 15.02 -14.26
CA TRP A 59 13.80 13.87 -14.57
C TRP A 59 13.08 12.52 -14.57
N ALA A 60 11.79 12.48 -14.24
CA ALA A 60 10.96 11.28 -14.17
C ALA A 60 9.82 11.26 -15.20
N GLU A 61 9.70 12.27 -16.06
CA GLU A 61 8.59 12.39 -17.03
C GLU A 61 8.51 11.21 -18.00
N ASP A 62 9.65 10.76 -18.53
CA ASP A 62 9.72 9.61 -19.43
C ASP A 62 9.30 8.31 -18.72
N ALA A 63 9.77 8.11 -17.48
CA ALA A 63 9.40 6.95 -16.68
C ALA A 63 7.92 6.98 -16.29
N ALA A 64 7.36 8.15 -15.96
CA ALA A 64 5.94 8.32 -15.68
C ALA A 64 5.07 8.05 -16.93
N THR A 65 5.54 8.47 -18.11
CA THR A 65 4.89 8.18 -19.40
C THR A 65 4.93 6.68 -19.71
N SER A 66 6.08 6.03 -19.50
CA SER A 66 6.21 4.57 -19.65
C SER A 66 5.28 3.81 -18.69
N ALA A 67 5.21 4.23 -17.43
CA ALA A 67 4.29 3.66 -16.45
C ALA A 67 2.83 3.83 -16.89
N ALA A 68 2.44 5.01 -17.36
CA ALA A 68 1.08 5.24 -17.83
C ALA A 68 0.72 4.36 -19.02
N GLY A 69 1.62 4.24 -20.01
CA GLY A 69 1.46 3.36 -21.16
C GLY A 69 1.31 1.88 -20.77
N GLN A 70 2.13 1.39 -19.83
CA GLN A 70 2.01 0.02 -19.33
C GLN A 70 0.69 -0.24 -18.61
N VAL A 71 0.24 0.68 -17.75
CA VAL A 71 -1.05 0.56 -17.06
C VAL A 71 -2.19 0.59 -18.09
N THR A 72 -2.20 1.54 -19.02
CA THR A 72 -3.21 1.61 -20.10
C THR A 72 -3.30 0.31 -20.87
N LYS A 73 -2.16 -0.24 -21.30
CA LYS A 73 -2.10 -1.53 -22.02
C LYS A 73 -2.67 -2.67 -21.19
N HIS A 74 -2.30 -2.73 -19.90
CA HIS A 74 -2.81 -3.76 -18.99
C HIS A 74 -4.34 -3.67 -18.84
N LEU A 75 -4.87 -2.46 -18.63
CA LEU A 75 -6.32 -2.25 -18.48
C LEU A 75 -7.08 -2.63 -19.76
N ASN A 76 -6.63 -2.19 -20.93
CA ASN A 76 -7.28 -2.56 -22.20
C ASN A 76 -7.28 -4.08 -22.44
N GLN A 77 -6.29 -4.80 -21.92
CA GLN A 77 -6.19 -6.26 -22.08
C GLN A 77 -6.97 -7.05 -21.03
N PHE A 78 -6.96 -6.63 -19.76
CA PHE A 78 -7.43 -7.44 -18.62
C PHE A 78 -8.63 -6.83 -17.87
N ARG A 79 -9.11 -5.65 -18.27
CA ARG A 79 -10.28 -4.96 -17.70
C ARG A 79 -11.34 -4.68 -18.77
N PRO A 80 -12.00 -5.73 -19.29
CA PRO A 80 -13.07 -5.57 -20.30
C PRO A 80 -14.32 -4.85 -19.74
N ASP A 81 -14.39 -4.64 -18.42
CA ASP A 81 -15.42 -3.85 -17.76
C ASP A 81 -15.20 -2.33 -17.89
N LEU A 82 -14.00 -1.90 -18.30
CA LEU A 82 -13.67 -0.50 -18.56
C LEU A 82 -13.82 -0.16 -20.05
N PRO A 83 -14.06 1.11 -20.41
CA PRO A 83 -13.94 1.54 -21.79
C PRO A 83 -12.50 1.37 -22.27
N GLU A 84 -12.32 1.18 -23.58
CA GLU A 84 -10.99 1.20 -24.18
C GLU A 84 -10.34 2.56 -23.93
N LEU A 85 -9.13 2.53 -23.39
CA LEU A 85 -8.36 3.71 -23.02
C LEU A 85 -7.42 4.08 -24.17
N GLU A 86 -7.42 5.35 -24.52
CA GLU A 86 -6.54 5.91 -25.54
C GLU A 86 -5.06 5.80 -25.15
N ALA A 87 -4.20 5.71 -26.17
CA ALA A 87 -2.76 5.81 -25.95
C ALA A 87 -2.37 7.23 -25.53
N GLY A 88 -1.27 7.36 -24.77
CA GLY A 88 -0.72 8.66 -24.39
C GLY A 88 -1.37 9.35 -23.19
N LEU A 89 -2.25 8.66 -22.45
CA LEU A 89 -2.75 9.15 -21.16
C LEU A 89 -1.59 9.44 -20.19
N SER A 90 -1.72 10.50 -19.39
CA SER A 90 -0.75 10.77 -18.34
C SER A 90 -0.87 9.76 -17.19
N LEU A 91 0.15 9.70 -16.32
CA LEU A 91 0.08 8.89 -15.09
C LEU A 91 -1.13 9.29 -14.22
N LYS A 92 -1.44 10.59 -14.16
CA LYS A 92 -2.60 11.10 -13.43
C LYS A 92 -3.91 10.61 -14.06
N ASP A 93 -4.04 10.66 -15.38
CA ASP A 93 -5.27 10.25 -16.08
C ASP A 93 -5.54 8.76 -15.91
N VAL A 94 -4.55 7.90 -16.18
CA VAL A 94 -4.73 6.45 -16.07
C VAL A 94 -4.96 6.00 -14.62
N SER A 95 -4.42 6.73 -13.64
CA SER A 95 -4.61 6.41 -12.22
C SER A 95 -6.08 6.45 -11.78
N GLN A 96 -6.94 7.19 -12.50
CA GLN A 96 -8.37 7.32 -12.19
C GLN A 96 -9.19 6.07 -12.55
N TYR A 97 -8.54 5.06 -13.14
CA TYR A 97 -9.14 3.78 -13.53
C TYR A 97 -8.66 2.61 -12.65
N VAL A 98 -7.71 2.85 -11.74
CA VAL A 98 -7.16 1.82 -10.85
C VAL A 98 -7.23 2.25 -9.40
N SER A 99 -7.66 1.34 -8.54
CA SER A 99 -7.71 1.54 -7.09
C SER A 99 -6.32 1.63 -6.45
N ASP A 100 -5.29 1.09 -7.10
CA ASP A 100 -3.91 1.14 -6.63
C ASP A 100 -3.34 2.57 -6.69
N ASP A 101 -2.58 2.93 -5.67
CA ASP A 101 -1.62 4.02 -5.74
C ASP A 101 -0.44 3.62 -6.65
N LEU A 102 0.10 4.56 -7.41
CA LEU A 102 1.12 4.32 -8.43
C LEU A 102 2.37 5.11 -8.06
N CYS A 103 3.48 4.43 -7.79
CA CYS A 103 4.77 5.04 -7.44
C CYS A 103 5.83 4.63 -8.48
N VAL A 104 6.43 5.61 -9.15
CA VAL A 104 7.46 5.41 -10.17
C VAL A 104 8.84 5.61 -9.54
N MET A 105 9.59 4.51 -9.47
CA MET A 105 10.94 4.47 -8.92
C MET A 105 11.94 4.52 -10.06
N VAL A 106 12.69 5.62 -10.17
CA VAL A 106 13.68 5.84 -11.24
C VAL A 106 15.08 5.62 -10.70
N ASN A 107 15.92 4.89 -11.42
CA ASN A 107 17.32 4.73 -11.07
C ASN A 107 18.10 6.00 -11.43
N ARG A 108 18.68 6.65 -10.43
CA ARG A 108 19.57 7.80 -10.58
C ARG A 108 20.90 7.47 -9.92
N ASP A 109 21.94 7.33 -10.73
CA ASP A 109 23.30 7.06 -10.27
C ASP A 109 23.41 5.84 -9.33
N GLY A 110 22.62 4.78 -9.61
CA GLY A 110 22.60 3.55 -8.81
C GLY A 110 21.64 3.58 -7.61
N LEU A 111 20.94 4.69 -7.39
CA LEU A 111 19.94 4.84 -6.33
C LEU A 111 18.54 4.97 -6.95
N TYR A 112 17.60 4.16 -6.49
CA TYR A 112 16.20 4.31 -6.88
C TYR A 112 15.52 5.42 -6.09
N CYS A 113 14.98 6.42 -6.79
CA CYS A 113 14.31 7.59 -6.23
C CYS A 113 12.83 7.62 -6.64
N LEU A 114 11.95 8.11 -5.76
CA LEU A 114 10.53 8.29 -6.05
C LEU A 114 10.33 9.49 -6.99
N GLY A 115 10.28 9.23 -8.30
CA GLY A 115 10.26 10.28 -9.33
C GLY A 115 8.88 10.81 -9.68
N ALA A 116 7.87 9.94 -9.66
CA ALA A 116 6.48 10.32 -9.81
C ALA A 116 5.59 9.46 -8.91
N ALA A 117 4.48 10.00 -8.43
CA ALA A 117 3.53 9.24 -7.64
C ALA A 117 2.11 9.76 -7.74
N ILE A 118 1.16 8.83 -7.68
CA ILE A 118 -0.25 9.05 -7.31
C ILE A 118 -0.45 8.30 -5.99
N LEU A 119 -0.61 9.03 -4.88
CA LEU A 119 -0.70 8.50 -3.52
C LEU A 119 -1.97 8.98 -2.83
N CYS A 120 -3.08 8.29 -3.05
CA CYS A 120 -4.40 8.65 -2.55
C CYS A 120 -4.85 7.81 -1.35
N ALA A 121 -4.12 6.75 -1.00
CA ALA A 121 -4.36 5.95 0.19
C ALA A 121 -3.03 5.63 0.92
N PRO A 122 -2.27 6.65 1.36
CA PRO A 122 -1.04 6.41 2.12
C PRO A 122 -1.32 5.71 3.44
N THR A 123 -0.36 4.91 3.92
CA THR A 123 -0.38 4.33 5.27
C THR A 123 0.59 5.10 6.16
N PHE A 124 0.13 6.24 6.67
CA PHE A 124 0.83 7.07 7.65
C PHE A 124 2.14 7.72 7.17
N TRP A 125 2.22 8.04 5.88
CA TRP A 125 3.27 8.89 5.32
C TRP A 125 2.70 9.84 4.28
N ALA A 126 3.26 11.05 4.18
CA ALA A 126 2.81 12.05 3.21
C ALA A 126 3.71 12.07 1.97
N LEU A 127 3.11 12.19 0.78
CA LEU A 127 3.87 12.25 -0.47
C LEU A 127 4.82 13.44 -0.51
N VAL A 128 4.38 14.59 -0.01
CA VAL A 128 5.17 15.84 0.03
C VAL A 128 6.49 15.68 0.77
N ASP A 129 6.56 14.79 1.75
CA ASP A 129 7.77 14.53 2.54
C ASP A 129 8.70 13.52 1.87
N LYS A 130 8.21 12.76 0.88
CA LYS A 130 8.90 11.59 0.32
C LYS A 130 9.19 11.71 -1.17
N ALA A 131 8.49 12.56 -1.92
CA ALA A 131 8.74 12.82 -3.33
C ALA A 131 10.20 13.21 -3.58
N GLY A 132 10.80 12.60 -4.61
CA GLY A 132 12.19 12.84 -5.02
C GLY A 132 13.25 12.15 -4.16
N LYS A 133 12.90 11.60 -2.98
CA LYS A 133 13.87 10.94 -2.10
C LYS A 133 14.29 9.56 -2.63
N PRO A 134 15.54 9.13 -2.36
CA PRO A 134 15.99 7.76 -2.62
C PRO A 134 15.32 6.76 -1.66
N LEU A 135 15.32 5.47 -2.01
CA LEU A 135 14.80 4.38 -1.18
C LEU A 135 15.20 4.46 0.29
N GLY A 136 16.45 4.86 0.59
CA GLY A 136 16.91 5.07 1.97
C GLY A 136 16.07 6.11 2.72
N GLY A 137 15.83 7.28 2.14
CA GLY A 137 14.99 8.33 2.74
C GLY A 137 13.50 7.98 2.78
N LEU A 138 13.05 7.02 1.94
CA LEU A 138 11.69 6.48 2.01
C LEU A 138 11.52 5.53 3.21
N HIS A 139 12.57 4.79 3.58
CA HIS A 139 12.53 3.74 4.59
C HIS A 139 13.21 4.10 5.92
N GLU A 140 13.70 5.33 6.08
CA GLU A 140 14.45 5.80 7.27
C GLU A 140 13.73 5.50 8.60
N GLU A 141 12.40 5.60 8.63
CA GLU A 141 11.58 5.39 9.82
C GLU A 141 11.26 3.91 10.08
N VAL A 142 11.51 3.03 9.11
CA VAL A 142 11.27 1.58 9.24
C VAL A 142 12.34 0.99 10.17
N PRO A 143 12.00 0.09 11.12
CA PRO A 143 12.99 -0.59 11.93
C PRO A 143 13.94 -1.42 11.07
N GLY A 144 15.25 -1.20 11.24
CA GLY A 144 16.26 -1.75 10.33
C GLY A 144 16.19 -1.15 8.92
N GLY A 145 15.55 0.01 8.75
CA GLY A 145 15.55 0.88 7.57
C GLY A 145 16.89 1.60 7.35
N ASP A 146 17.96 0.96 7.79
CA ASP A 146 19.32 1.37 7.56
C ASP A 146 19.69 1.22 6.07
N PRO A 147 20.89 1.65 5.65
CA PRO A 147 21.37 1.48 4.27
C PRO A 147 21.27 0.05 3.72
N GLU A 148 21.20 -0.99 4.58
CA GLU A 148 21.09 -2.38 4.18
C GLU A 148 19.69 -2.72 3.63
N LEU A 149 18.60 -2.23 4.24
CA LEU A 149 17.25 -2.43 3.68
C LEU A 149 17.12 -1.76 2.31
N ALA A 150 17.55 -0.50 2.21
CA ALA A 150 17.54 0.22 0.94
C ALA A 150 18.40 -0.50 -0.12
N SER A 151 19.58 -0.99 0.25
CA SER A 151 20.45 -1.76 -0.64
C SER A 151 19.80 -3.07 -1.11
N ARG A 152 19.13 -3.80 -0.21
CA ARG A 152 18.39 -5.02 -0.56
C ARG A 152 17.26 -4.74 -1.55
N ILE A 153 16.47 -3.69 -1.33
CA ILE A 153 15.39 -3.29 -2.25
C ILE A 153 15.98 -2.84 -3.59
N SER A 154 17.04 -2.03 -3.60
CA SER A 154 17.75 -1.64 -4.83
C SER A 154 18.26 -2.84 -5.62
N ARG A 155 18.78 -3.87 -4.94
CA ARG A 155 19.20 -5.12 -5.58
C ARG A 155 18.01 -5.88 -6.18
N ILE A 156 16.86 -5.91 -5.51
CA ILE A 156 15.63 -6.51 -6.06
C ILE A 156 15.23 -5.75 -7.33
N PHE A 157 15.17 -4.42 -7.28
CA PHE A 157 14.77 -3.60 -8.44
C PHE A 157 15.73 -3.75 -9.62
N SER A 158 17.03 -3.79 -9.34
CA SER A 158 18.06 -3.95 -10.38
C SER A 158 17.96 -5.30 -11.09
N ASN A 159 17.67 -6.38 -10.35
CA ASN A 159 17.60 -7.74 -10.88
C ASN A 159 16.17 -8.18 -11.27
N LEU A 160 15.18 -7.31 -11.17
CA LEU A 160 13.79 -7.62 -11.52
C LEU A 160 13.68 -7.90 -13.03
N PRO A 161 13.26 -9.12 -13.44
CA PRO A 161 13.10 -9.44 -14.86
C PRO A 161 12.03 -8.58 -15.53
N GLN A 162 12.20 -8.24 -16.81
CA GLN A 162 11.31 -7.33 -17.56
C GLN A 162 9.82 -7.71 -17.47
N ASN A 163 9.52 -9.00 -17.61
CA ASN A 163 8.14 -9.52 -17.66
C ASN A 163 7.66 -10.09 -16.32
N ALA A 164 8.42 -9.90 -15.23
CA ALA A 164 8.05 -10.38 -13.92
C ALA A 164 7.28 -9.29 -13.16
N ILE A 165 6.15 -9.69 -12.57
CA ILE A 165 5.45 -8.91 -11.56
C ILE A 165 5.60 -9.66 -10.25
N LEU A 166 6.12 -8.98 -9.23
CA LEU A 166 6.22 -9.54 -7.90
C LEU A 166 5.24 -8.87 -6.95
N GLU A 167 4.62 -9.66 -6.09
CA GLU A 167 3.62 -9.24 -5.12
C GLU A 167 4.10 -9.53 -3.69
N ARG A 168 3.76 -8.65 -2.76
CA ARG A 168 3.76 -8.95 -1.33
C ARG A 168 2.58 -8.28 -0.64
N PHE A 169 2.37 -8.67 0.61
CA PHE A 169 1.43 -8.01 1.51
C PHE A 169 2.16 -7.33 2.66
N ASN A 170 1.66 -6.16 3.03
CA ASN A 170 1.95 -5.51 4.30
C ASN A 170 0.60 -5.22 4.97
N TRP A 171 0.56 -5.12 6.29
CA TRP A 171 -0.69 -4.85 7.00
C TRP A 171 -0.48 -4.13 8.32
N THR A 172 -1.54 -3.50 8.80
CA THR A 172 -1.63 -2.93 10.14
C THR A 172 -3.09 -2.90 10.60
N VAL A 173 -3.31 -2.48 11.86
CA VAL A 173 -4.62 -2.14 12.40
C VAL A 173 -4.74 -0.63 12.48
N GLN A 174 -5.92 -0.10 12.14
CA GLN A 174 -6.25 1.31 12.29
C GLN A 174 -7.63 1.49 12.95
N LEU A 175 -7.89 2.70 13.44
CA LEU A 175 -9.21 3.10 13.92
C LEU A 175 -9.97 3.74 12.76
N GLY A 176 -11.17 3.27 12.47
CA GLY A 176 -12.03 3.81 11.41
C GLY A 176 -11.69 3.33 9.99
N PRO A 177 -12.60 3.54 9.01
CA PRO A 177 -12.48 3.01 7.66
C PRO A 177 -11.70 3.91 6.68
N GLU A 178 -11.09 5.01 7.16
CA GLU A 178 -10.51 6.04 6.30
C GLU A 178 -9.30 5.53 5.50
N ARG A 179 -9.28 5.78 4.18
CA ARG A 179 -8.19 5.36 3.27
C ARG A 179 -7.05 6.35 3.19
N PHE A 180 -7.40 7.64 3.05
CA PHE A 180 -6.44 8.73 2.95
C PHE A 180 -5.93 9.12 4.34
N THR A 181 -4.82 8.51 4.75
CA THR A 181 -4.26 8.67 6.10
C THR A 181 -2.77 8.99 6.03
N PRO A 182 -2.38 10.22 5.61
CA PRO A 182 -0.96 10.60 5.51
C PRO A 182 -0.24 10.67 6.86
N SER A 183 -0.98 10.63 7.97
CA SER A 183 -0.45 10.53 9.34
C SER A 183 -1.38 9.69 10.22
N SER A 184 -0.80 8.97 11.17
CA SER A 184 -1.56 8.26 12.22
C SER A 184 -2.02 9.16 13.37
N GLY A 185 -1.55 10.41 13.43
CA GLY A 185 -1.82 11.35 14.52
C GLY A 185 -3.30 11.54 14.86
N PRO A 186 -4.17 11.88 13.88
CA PRO A 186 -5.60 12.05 14.12
C PRO A 186 -6.29 10.80 14.66
N MET A 187 -5.95 9.62 14.13
CA MET A 187 -6.50 8.35 14.61
C MET A 187 -6.07 8.05 16.05
N LYS A 188 -4.80 8.29 16.37
CA LYS A 188 -4.29 8.12 17.75
C LYS A 188 -4.91 9.11 18.73
N ALA A 189 -5.22 10.33 18.29
CA ALA A 189 -5.92 11.32 19.11
C ALA A 189 -7.34 10.85 19.45
N ARG A 190 -8.13 10.46 18.44
CA ARG A 190 -9.47 9.89 18.62
C ARG A 190 -9.44 8.66 19.53
N LEU A 191 -8.49 7.75 19.32
CA LEU A 191 -8.36 6.52 20.11
C LEU A 191 -8.16 6.80 21.61
N ARG A 192 -7.42 7.86 21.97
CA ARG A 192 -7.19 8.24 23.38
C ARG A 192 -8.45 8.75 24.09
N GLU A 193 -9.46 9.16 23.34
CA GLU A 193 -10.73 9.69 23.85
C GLU A 193 -11.82 8.61 23.92
N MET A 194 -11.51 7.37 23.49
CA MET A 194 -12.45 6.26 23.44
C MET A 194 -12.16 5.24 24.55
N GLU A 195 -13.23 4.70 25.12
CA GLU A 195 -13.12 3.49 25.94
C GLU A 195 -12.65 2.31 25.08
N PRO A 196 -11.76 1.42 25.59
CA PRO A 196 -11.20 0.31 24.83
C PRO A 196 -12.23 -0.59 24.13
N GLU A 197 -13.36 -0.87 24.78
CA GLU A 197 -14.44 -1.68 24.20
C GLU A 197 -15.14 -0.98 23.05
N ALA A 198 -15.27 0.35 23.11
CA ALA A 198 -15.81 1.15 22.01
C ALA A 198 -14.84 1.19 20.84
N ALA A 199 -13.56 1.44 21.11
CA ALA A 199 -12.51 1.42 20.10
C ALA A 199 -12.41 0.05 19.41
N ALA A 200 -12.53 -1.05 20.15
CA ALA A 200 -12.49 -2.42 19.62
C ALA A 200 -13.48 -2.66 18.48
N ARG A 201 -14.68 -2.05 18.57
CA ARG A 201 -15.74 -2.17 17.55
C ARG A 201 -15.46 -1.35 16.28
N GLU A 202 -14.57 -0.37 16.38
CA GLU A 202 -14.17 0.52 15.28
C GLU A 202 -12.77 0.22 14.74
N LEU A 203 -12.19 -0.94 15.08
CA LEU A 203 -10.93 -1.38 14.50
C LEU A 203 -11.13 -1.94 13.11
N TYR A 204 -10.21 -1.61 12.22
CA TYR A 204 -10.14 -2.12 10.86
C TYR A 204 -8.77 -2.76 10.59
N LEU A 205 -8.79 -3.89 9.88
CA LEU A 205 -7.61 -4.43 9.24
C LEU A 205 -7.32 -3.61 7.99
N ARG A 206 -6.13 -3.01 7.93
CA ARG A 206 -5.61 -2.35 6.74
C ARG A 206 -4.56 -3.24 6.09
N VAL A 207 -4.82 -3.68 4.87
CA VAL A 207 -3.87 -4.47 4.07
C VAL A 207 -3.39 -3.65 2.88
N GLU A 208 -2.08 -3.64 2.68
CA GLU A 208 -1.43 -3.18 1.46
C GLU A 208 -1.08 -4.39 0.62
N ARG A 209 -1.76 -4.55 -0.51
CA ARG A 209 -1.28 -5.42 -1.58
C ARG A 209 -0.33 -4.61 -2.44
N GLN A 210 0.93 -5.00 -2.41
CA GLN A 210 2.02 -4.28 -3.03
C GLN A 210 2.54 -5.06 -4.22
N THR A 211 2.71 -4.41 -5.37
CA THR A 211 3.35 -5.05 -6.54
C THR A 211 4.50 -4.23 -7.09
N ILE A 212 5.50 -4.89 -7.66
CA ILE A 212 6.59 -4.26 -8.41
C ILE A 212 6.75 -4.92 -9.77
N ARG A 213 6.99 -4.09 -10.80
CA ARG A 213 7.37 -4.54 -12.16
C ARG A 213 8.35 -3.55 -12.80
N LYS A 214 9.14 -4.03 -13.76
CA LYS A 214 10.02 -3.16 -14.55
C LYS A 214 9.22 -2.37 -15.59
N LEU A 215 9.59 -1.11 -15.80
CA LEU A 215 9.05 -0.27 -16.87
C LEU A 215 9.69 -0.59 -18.22
N ASP A 216 9.07 -0.15 -19.32
CA ASP A 216 9.54 -0.45 -20.68
C ASP A 216 10.83 0.29 -21.03
N ASP A 217 11.22 1.28 -20.22
CA ASP A 217 12.54 1.92 -20.26
C ASP A 217 13.69 1.01 -19.79
N GLY A 218 13.38 -0.18 -19.26
CA GLY A 218 14.34 -1.20 -18.83
C GLY A 218 15.07 -0.92 -17.52
N SER A 219 14.87 0.24 -16.89
CA SER A 219 15.64 0.66 -15.71
C SER A 219 14.78 1.05 -14.52
N SER A 220 13.64 1.69 -14.77
CA SER A 220 12.69 2.16 -13.77
C SER A 220 11.74 1.04 -13.32
N VAL A 221 11.14 1.22 -12.14
CA VAL A 221 10.21 0.26 -11.54
C VAL A 221 8.91 0.97 -11.21
N LEU A 222 7.79 0.35 -11.60
CA LEU A 222 6.47 0.74 -11.11
C LEU A 222 6.14 -0.07 -9.86
N PHE A 223 5.93 0.64 -8.76
CA PHE A 223 5.47 0.11 -7.48
C PHE A 223 4.00 0.49 -7.30
N THR A 224 3.12 -0.51 -7.20
CA THR A 224 1.69 -0.27 -6.96
C THR A 224 1.30 -0.67 -5.55
N ILE A 225 0.38 0.08 -4.96
CA ILE A 225 -0.09 -0.15 -3.59
C ILE A 225 -1.61 -0.11 -3.58
N ARG A 226 -2.26 -1.28 -3.48
CA ARG A 226 -3.69 -1.37 -3.25
C ARG A 226 -3.98 -1.48 -1.77
N ILE A 227 -4.83 -0.59 -1.27
CA ILE A 227 -5.30 -0.62 0.11
C ILE A 227 -6.62 -1.37 0.19
N LEU A 228 -6.68 -2.37 1.07
CA LEU A 228 -7.93 -3.02 1.50
C LEU A 228 -8.18 -2.66 2.96
N ILE A 229 -9.44 -2.33 3.28
CA ILE A 229 -9.87 -1.94 4.61
C ILE A 229 -11.10 -2.76 4.95
N ASP A 230 -10.97 -3.63 5.94
CA ASP A 230 -12.01 -4.55 6.36
C ASP A 230 -12.24 -4.40 7.89
N PRO A 231 -13.50 -4.34 8.37
CA PRO A 231 -13.77 -4.28 9.81
C PRO A 231 -13.13 -5.47 10.52
N LEU A 232 -12.32 -5.23 11.54
CA LEU A 232 -11.60 -6.29 12.24
C LEU A 232 -12.51 -7.22 13.07
N PRO A 233 -13.56 -6.75 13.78
CA PRO A 233 -14.36 -7.62 14.65
C PRO A 233 -14.97 -8.84 13.96
N PRO A 234 -15.67 -8.71 12.82
CA PRO A 234 -16.23 -9.87 12.13
C PRO A 234 -15.18 -10.86 11.62
N LEU A 235 -13.94 -10.42 11.38
CA LEU A 235 -12.86 -11.31 10.92
C LEU A 235 -12.39 -12.25 12.01
N LEU A 236 -12.48 -11.81 13.27
CA LEU A 236 -11.99 -12.55 14.43
C LEU A 236 -13.11 -13.31 15.15
N GLU A 237 -14.35 -13.28 14.65
CA GLU A 237 -15.41 -14.21 15.07
C GLU A 237 -15.05 -15.68 14.78
N ARG A 238 -14.24 -15.92 13.75
CA ARG A 238 -13.71 -17.24 13.42
C ARG A 238 -12.52 -17.58 14.33
N ALA A 239 -12.59 -18.72 15.01
CA ALA A 239 -11.57 -19.14 15.98
C ALA A 239 -10.16 -19.28 15.36
N ASP A 240 -10.05 -19.84 14.16
CA ASP A 240 -8.77 -19.98 13.44
C ASP A 240 -8.15 -18.61 13.10
N HIS A 241 -8.97 -17.66 12.67
CA HIS A 241 -8.50 -16.30 12.39
C HIS A 241 -8.07 -15.56 13.66
N ARG A 242 -8.84 -15.71 14.75
CA ARG A 242 -8.52 -15.11 16.05
C ARG A 242 -7.16 -15.60 16.56
N THR A 243 -6.95 -16.91 16.59
CA THR A 243 -5.67 -17.50 17.02
C THR A 243 -4.52 -17.01 16.16
N ALA A 244 -4.65 -17.05 14.83
CA ALA A 244 -3.60 -16.60 13.92
C ALA A 244 -3.31 -15.09 14.05
N PHE A 245 -4.34 -14.27 14.24
CA PHE A 245 -4.20 -12.84 14.47
C PHE A 245 -3.47 -12.57 15.79
N GLU A 246 -3.87 -13.22 16.89
CA GLU A 246 -3.25 -13.07 18.20
C GLU A 246 -1.78 -13.52 18.18
N GLU A 247 -1.48 -14.67 17.57
CA GLU A 247 -0.10 -15.14 17.39
C GLU A 247 0.73 -14.13 16.59
N SER A 248 0.21 -13.65 15.47
CA SER A 248 0.90 -12.68 14.61
C SER A 248 1.10 -11.34 15.31
N TRP A 249 0.11 -10.87 16.07
CA TRP A 249 0.18 -9.64 16.87
C TRP A 249 1.28 -9.74 17.93
N ASN A 250 1.26 -10.81 18.73
CA ASN A 250 2.16 -11.00 19.87
C ASN A 250 3.59 -11.38 19.46
N ARG A 251 3.78 -12.05 18.32
CA ARG A 251 5.10 -12.50 17.84
C ARG A 251 5.79 -11.49 16.92
N THR A 252 5.12 -10.40 16.53
CA THR A 252 5.76 -9.31 15.79
C THR A 252 6.80 -8.63 16.68
N ALA A 253 7.98 -8.36 16.12
CA ALA A 253 9.07 -7.71 16.85
C ALA A 253 8.63 -6.34 17.40
N ALA A 254 9.07 -6.00 18.61
CA ALA A 254 8.58 -4.83 19.34
C ALA A 254 8.85 -3.50 18.64
N ASP A 255 9.98 -3.39 17.95
CA ASP A 255 10.35 -2.22 17.12
C ASP A 255 9.40 -2.07 15.92
N LEU A 256 9.09 -3.17 15.23
CA LEU A 256 8.13 -3.20 14.12
C LEU A 256 6.70 -2.91 14.59
N ALA A 257 6.28 -3.47 15.71
CA ALA A 257 4.99 -3.16 16.33
C ALA A 257 4.89 -1.66 16.68
N SER A 258 5.96 -1.10 17.25
CA SER A 258 6.05 0.33 17.59
C SER A 258 5.97 1.21 16.34
N TYR A 259 6.72 0.89 15.29
CA TYR A 259 6.66 1.57 13.99
C TYR A 259 5.25 1.54 13.39
N LYS A 260 4.57 0.37 13.44
CA LYS A 260 3.19 0.23 12.99
C LYS A 260 2.16 0.90 13.91
N GLY A 261 2.58 1.44 15.05
CA GLY A 261 1.72 2.10 16.04
C GLY A 261 0.86 1.15 16.87
N TRP A 262 1.13 -0.15 16.84
CA TRP A 262 0.34 -1.19 17.51
C TRP A 262 0.16 -0.99 19.03
N PRO A 263 1.16 -0.52 19.80
CA PRO A 263 0.98 -0.26 21.23
C PRO A 263 -0.19 0.66 21.58
N HIS A 264 -0.58 1.57 20.67
CA HIS A 264 -1.75 2.44 20.90
C HIS A 264 -3.07 1.67 20.87
N TYR A 265 -3.14 0.59 20.07
CA TYR A 265 -4.35 -0.21 19.85
C TYR A 265 -4.43 -1.43 20.78
N GLU A 266 -3.39 -1.70 21.57
CA GLU A 266 -3.26 -2.90 22.41
C GLU A 266 -4.48 -3.14 23.31
N ALA A 267 -4.99 -2.11 23.98
CA ALA A 267 -6.15 -2.24 24.87
C ALA A 267 -7.41 -2.65 24.10
N ALA A 268 -7.67 -2.00 22.96
CA ALA A 268 -8.82 -2.30 22.11
C ALA A 268 -8.72 -3.71 21.49
N VAL A 269 -7.52 -4.10 21.04
CA VAL A 269 -7.26 -5.45 20.51
C VAL A 269 -7.50 -6.51 21.59
N ARG A 270 -7.07 -6.28 22.84
CA ARG A 270 -7.35 -7.20 23.96
C ARG A 270 -8.83 -7.34 24.26
N CYS A 271 -9.60 -6.24 24.26
CA CYS A 271 -11.05 -6.30 24.39
C CYS A 271 -11.68 -7.15 23.27
N LEU A 272 -11.17 -7.01 22.04
CA LEU A 272 -11.63 -7.81 20.92
C LEU A 272 -11.31 -9.31 21.09
N MET A 273 -10.14 -9.63 21.64
CA MET A 273 -9.70 -11.02 21.86
C MET A 273 -10.48 -11.69 22.99
N ALA A 274 -10.83 -10.94 24.04
CA ALA A 274 -11.55 -11.45 25.21
C ALA A 274 -13.06 -11.68 24.98
N ALA A 275 -13.64 -11.08 23.94
CA ALA A 275 -15.07 -11.16 23.64
C ALA A 275 -15.50 -12.41 22.84
N GLY A 276 -14.59 -13.36 22.59
CA GLY A 276 -14.82 -14.57 21.79
C GLY A 276 -14.61 -15.87 22.55
#